data_AF-A0A9Q0FSI2-F1
#
_entry.id   AF-A0A9Q0FSI2-F1
#
_cell.length_a   1.000
_cell.length_b   1.000
_cell.length_c   1.000
_cell.angle_alpha   90.00
_cell.angle_beta   90.00
_cell.angle_gamma   90.00
#
_symmetry.space_group_name_H-M   'P 1'
#
loop_
_entity.id
_entity.type
_entity.pdbx_description
1 polymer ?
#
loop_
_entity_poly.entity_id
_entity_poly.type
_entity_poly.pdbx_seq_one_letter_code
_entity_poly.pdbx_strand_id
1 'polypeptide(L)'
;MAAASSSSSSSSSSSSSSSGRTSTAVTNSCHDNDDYDLIRKYDVFLNFRGRDARFGFANNLKEALRHKGIEVFLDEEGLHGGEDISPVLLERIQESNISVVTFTKNYADSPWCLDELVQIMQTRNQKVLPIFYEVDPTDVQELRGDFGEGFMKLQTNSDPDEIQRWKDALSYTSNLKGWDSHNFRCESELIRTIVEDIEGKLKHSYASLYHSRRLVLMQSHVEGVASLVSAGSSDLRIIGIWGEMRGIGKTKVAEIVFERISRQFEGACFLRNLNETSQGLLSQLFGIPNFNVVRRLKRKKVLIVVDNVDNFEPLEDLIGYNYHLFGPESRVIVTSRDRAALERLCDEMYEVNRLKVPVSLHLFILHAFGENGIINIDPSFIRLSREVVRYAHDNPLILKVLGLSLREKHKADWESALSRLRREIPHMESENVLELMLDQLL
;
A
#
# COMPACT_ATOMS: atom_id res chain seq x y z
N MET A 1 -66.78 15.04 -45.10
CA MET A 1 -65.65 15.97 -44.90
C MET A 1 -64.55 15.15 -44.24
N ALA A 2 -63.68 14.49 -45.00
CA ALA A 2 -62.58 15.05 -45.80
C ALA A 2 -61.32 15.25 -44.93
N ALA A 3 -60.31 14.41 -45.18
CA ALA A 3 -58.98 14.40 -44.57
C ALA A 3 -57.93 14.89 -45.60
N ALA A 4 -56.63 14.69 -45.28
CA ALA A 4 -55.42 15.26 -45.96
C ALA A 4 -55.20 16.76 -45.62
N SER A 5 -54.01 17.38 -45.69
CA SER A 5 -52.61 17.01 -46.07
C SER A 5 -51.66 18.15 -45.58
N SER A 6 -50.33 18.06 -45.49
CA SER A 6 -49.31 16.98 -45.47
C SER A 6 -47.91 17.57 -45.16
N SER A 7 -46.86 16.73 -45.15
CA SER A 7 -45.48 17.04 -45.63
C SER A 7 -44.69 18.26 -45.08
N SER A 8 -43.70 17.94 -44.22
CA SER A 8 -42.26 18.29 -44.37
C SER A 8 -41.81 19.39 -45.36
N SER A 9 -40.95 20.30 -44.90
CA SER A 9 -39.78 20.77 -45.68
C SER A 9 -38.68 21.35 -44.78
N SER A 10 -37.46 21.39 -45.33
CA SER A 10 -36.16 21.59 -44.68
C SER A 10 -35.52 22.95 -44.99
N SER A 11 -34.44 23.28 -44.26
CA SER A 11 -33.37 24.28 -44.51
C SER A 11 -33.15 25.23 -43.32
N SER A 12 -32.00 25.86 -43.09
CA SER A 12 -30.59 25.46 -43.27
C SER A 12 -29.69 26.54 -42.63
N SER A 13 -28.50 26.18 -42.15
CA SER A 13 -27.31 27.05 -42.02
C SER A 13 -27.47 28.48 -41.43
N SER A 14 -26.80 28.77 -40.31
CA SER A 14 -25.51 29.50 -40.37
C SER A 14 -24.92 29.78 -38.99
N SER A 15 -23.59 29.82 -38.95
CA SER A 15 -22.76 30.15 -37.79
C SER A 15 -22.66 31.67 -37.59
N SER A 16 -22.62 32.12 -36.34
CA SER A 16 -21.89 33.33 -35.96
C SER A 16 -21.41 33.23 -34.50
N SER A 17 -20.26 33.84 -34.24
CA SER A 17 -19.47 33.65 -33.03
C SER A 17 -19.46 34.89 -32.14
N SER A 18 -19.54 34.67 -30.82
CA SER A 18 -18.96 35.55 -29.79
C SER A 18 -18.78 34.71 -28.51
N SER A 19 -17.55 34.44 -28.06
CA SER A 19 -16.64 35.37 -27.36
C SER A 19 -17.09 35.73 -25.94
N GLY A 20 -17.41 34.73 -25.11
CA GLY A 20 -17.53 34.87 -23.65
C GLY A 20 -16.31 34.29 -22.94
N ARG A 21 -15.50 35.12 -22.28
CA ARG A 21 -14.39 34.67 -21.42
C ARG A 21 -14.95 34.09 -20.12
N THR A 22 -14.72 32.80 -19.87
CA THR A 22 -14.83 32.21 -18.53
C THR A 22 -13.44 32.01 -17.94
N SER A 23 -13.16 32.69 -16.83
CA SER A 23 -11.93 32.53 -16.06
C SER A 23 -11.99 31.22 -15.28
N THR A 24 -11.42 30.14 -15.80
CA THR A 24 -11.22 28.90 -15.04
C THR A 24 -10.22 29.17 -13.91
N ALA A 25 -10.70 29.09 -12.67
CA ALA A 25 -9.84 29.15 -11.51
C ALA A 25 -8.89 27.95 -11.52
N VAL A 26 -7.59 28.22 -11.40
CA VAL A 26 -6.56 27.19 -11.27
C VAL A 26 -6.69 26.56 -9.89
N THR A 27 -7.35 25.41 -9.82
CA THR A 27 -7.23 24.50 -8.68
C THR A 27 -5.85 23.87 -8.74
N ASN A 28 -4.89 24.43 -8.00
CA ASN A 28 -3.62 23.76 -7.72
C ASN A 28 -3.93 22.46 -6.97
N SER A 29 -3.97 21.34 -7.69
CA SER A 29 -3.90 20.02 -7.06
C SER A 29 -2.51 19.88 -6.47
N CYS A 30 -2.41 20.06 -5.15
CA CYS A 30 -1.21 19.72 -4.41
C CYS A 30 -0.95 18.23 -4.61
N HIS A 31 0.05 17.89 -5.43
CA HIS A 31 0.57 16.53 -5.50
C HIS A 31 1.34 16.26 -4.21
N ASP A 32 0.61 15.83 -3.18
CA ASP A 32 1.24 15.25 -2.00
C ASP A 32 2.03 14.01 -2.44
N ASN A 33 3.36 14.08 -2.23
CA ASN A 33 4.28 13.02 -2.61
C ASN A 33 4.10 11.83 -1.64
N ASP A 34 3.20 10.92 -2.00
CA ASP A 34 2.92 9.68 -1.28
C ASP A 34 4.12 8.70 -1.42
N ASP A 35 5.19 8.92 -0.64
CA ASP A 35 6.40 8.09 -0.53
C ASP A 35 6.14 6.73 0.18
N TYR A 36 5.02 6.07 -0.15
CA TYR A 36 4.47 4.96 0.63
C TYR A 36 4.57 3.58 -0.05
N ASP A 37 4.96 3.52 -1.33
CA ASP A 37 5.00 2.27 -2.09
C ASP A 37 6.34 1.52 -1.95
N LEU A 38 6.62 1.10 -0.71
CA LEU A 38 7.91 0.53 -0.30
C LEU A 38 7.89 -0.97 0.02
N ILE A 39 6.76 -1.66 -0.12
CA ILE A 39 6.75 -3.14 -0.15
C ILE A 39 6.13 -3.58 -1.47
N ARG A 40 7.04 -3.70 -2.43
CA ARG A 40 6.80 -4.19 -3.77
C ARG A 40 6.33 -5.66 -3.73
N LYS A 41 5.48 -6.06 -4.69
CA LYS A 41 4.87 -7.41 -4.75
C LYS A 41 5.91 -8.49 -4.97
N TYR A 42 6.91 -8.20 -5.79
CA TYR A 42 8.07 -9.03 -6.06
C TYR A 42 9.30 -8.44 -5.37
N ASP A 43 10.22 -9.33 -5.02
CA ASP A 43 11.52 -8.96 -4.49
C ASP A 43 12.52 -8.68 -5.61
N VAL A 44 12.40 -9.42 -6.72
CA VAL A 44 13.28 -9.32 -7.89
C VAL A 44 12.47 -9.38 -9.19
N PHE A 45 12.73 -8.44 -10.10
CA PHE A 45 12.42 -8.52 -11.53
C PHE A 45 13.67 -9.00 -12.28
N LEU A 46 13.54 -10.01 -13.14
CA LEU A 46 14.62 -10.48 -14.02
C LEU A 46 14.34 -10.04 -15.46
N ASN A 47 15.16 -9.13 -15.97
CA ASN A 47 15.22 -8.71 -17.37
C ASN A 47 16.42 -9.37 -18.05
N PHE A 48 16.21 -10.02 -19.20
CA PHE A 48 17.23 -10.80 -19.89
C PHE A 48 16.79 -11.10 -21.32
N ARG A 49 17.72 -11.53 -22.19
CA ARG A 49 17.37 -12.04 -23.51
C ARG A 49 16.86 -13.48 -23.40
N GLY A 50 15.57 -13.68 -23.60
CA GLY A 50 14.93 -14.99 -23.42
C GLY A 50 15.27 -16.02 -24.50
N ARG A 51 15.85 -15.62 -25.63
CA ARG A 51 16.50 -16.53 -26.58
C ARG A 51 17.80 -17.14 -26.02
N ASP A 52 18.55 -16.35 -25.24
CA ASP A 52 19.91 -16.71 -24.81
C ASP A 52 19.89 -17.41 -23.44
N ALA A 53 19.27 -16.80 -22.43
CA ALA A 53 19.45 -17.20 -21.03
C ALA A 53 18.27 -17.96 -20.41
N ARG A 54 17.10 -18.03 -21.08
CA ARG A 54 15.83 -18.51 -20.47
C ARG A 54 15.90 -19.90 -19.88
N PHE A 55 16.43 -20.88 -20.61
CA PHE A 55 16.49 -22.28 -20.16
C PHE A 55 17.82 -22.63 -19.45
N GLY A 56 18.75 -21.67 -19.37
CA GLY A 56 20.02 -21.79 -18.65
C GLY A 56 20.06 -20.79 -17.49
N PHE A 57 21.05 -19.89 -17.53
CA PHE A 57 21.36 -18.93 -16.47
C PHE A 57 20.16 -18.25 -15.80
N ALA A 58 19.21 -17.71 -16.57
CA ALA A 58 18.09 -16.95 -16.00
C ALA A 58 17.12 -17.83 -15.19
N ASN A 59 16.84 -19.06 -15.64
CA ASN A 59 16.05 -20.02 -14.88
C ASN A 59 16.82 -20.58 -13.67
N ASN A 60 18.12 -20.84 -13.81
CA ASN A 60 18.96 -21.28 -12.69
C ASN A 60 19.02 -20.21 -11.59
N LEU A 61 19.14 -18.93 -11.95
CA LEU A 61 19.09 -17.80 -11.03
C LEU A 61 17.70 -17.65 -10.36
N LYS A 62 16.62 -17.71 -11.15
CA LYS A 62 15.22 -17.70 -10.67
C LYS A 62 14.98 -18.76 -9.61
N GLU A 63 15.37 -20.01 -9.87
CA GLU A 63 15.13 -21.11 -8.94
C GLU A 63 16.05 -21.05 -7.71
N ALA A 64 17.30 -20.57 -7.85
CA ALA A 64 18.18 -20.34 -6.69
C ALA A 64 17.66 -19.22 -5.75
N LEU A 65 17.11 -18.14 -6.31
CA LEU A 65 16.43 -17.08 -5.55
C LEU A 65 15.15 -17.62 -4.86
N ARG A 66 14.32 -18.37 -5.60
CA ARG A 66 13.10 -18.99 -5.05
C ARG A 66 13.40 -20.00 -3.93
N HIS A 67 14.51 -20.73 -4.01
CA HIS A 67 14.97 -21.62 -2.94
C HIS A 67 15.31 -20.86 -1.64
N LYS A 68 15.77 -19.60 -1.74
CA LYS A 68 15.91 -18.68 -0.60
C LYS A 68 14.59 -18.03 -0.16
N GLY A 69 13.46 -18.34 -0.83
CA GLY A 69 12.16 -17.76 -0.55
C GLY A 69 11.96 -16.33 -1.06
N ILE A 70 12.83 -15.87 -1.96
CA ILE A 70 12.74 -14.57 -2.63
C ILE A 70 11.69 -14.67 -3.74
N GLU A 71 10.73 -13.74 -3.77
CA GLU A 71 9.67 -13.74 -4.78
C GLU A 71 10.17 -13.10 -6.08
N VAL A 72 10.30 -13.90 -7.13
CA VAL A 72 10.90 -13.48 -8.40
C VAL A 72 9.86 -13.42 -9.52
N PHE A 73 9.75 -12.27 -10.16
CA PHE A 73 9.17 -12.16 -11.50
C PHE A 73 10.28 -12.41 -12.53
N LEU A 74 10.05 -13.39 -13.41
CA LEU A 74 10.87 -13.61 -14.60
C LEU A 74 10.04 -13.09 -15.78
N ASP A 75 10.59 -12.21 -16.61
CA ASP A 75 9.95 -11.99 -17.91
C ASP A 75 10.02 -13.28 -18.74
N GLU A 76 8.86 -13.82 -19.08
CA GLU A 76 8.75 -15.01 -19.92
C GLU A 76 8.36 -14.58 -21.34
N GLU A 77 9.33 -13.98 -22.07
CA GLU A 77 9.30 -13.68 -23.52
C GLU A 77 8.43 -14.70 -24.29
N GLY A 78 7.14 -14.43 -24.51
CA GLY A 78 6.23 -15.42 -25.09
C GLY A 78 4.77 -15.37 -24.65
N LEU A 79 4.41 -14.63 -23.60
CA LEU A 79 3.00 -14.35 -23.29
C LEU A 79 2.38 -13.28 -24.21
N HIS A 80 3.20 -12.42 -24.81
CA HIS A 80 2.73 -11.29 -25.64
C HIS A 80 3.42 -11.30 -27.00
N GLY A 81 2.77 -11.92 -27.97
CA GLY A 81 3.18 -11.85 -29.37
C GLY A 81 2.81 -10.51 -29.97
N GLY A 82 3.76 -9.57 -30.00
CA GLY A 82 3.77 -8.41 -30.91
C GLY A 82 2.72 -7.33 -30.69
N GLU A 83 2.91 -6.50 -29.66
CA GLU A 83 2.53 -5.06 -29.56
C GLU A 83 3.18 -4.50 -28.28
N ASP A 84 3.13 -3.18 -28.03
CA ASP A 84 3.82 -2.43 -26.95
C ASP A 84 3.95 -3.15 -25.58
N ILE A 85 4.94 -2.72 -24.76
CA ILE A 85 5.09 -3.18 -23.36
C ILE A 85 3.72 -3.18 -22.68
N SER A 86 3.24 -4.39 -22.39
CA SER A 86 1.96 -4.61 -21.74
C SER A 86 1.89 -3.79 -20.45
N PRO A 87 0.79 -3.06 -20.18
CA PRO A 87 0.61 -2.34 -18.92
C PRO A 87 0.82 -3.23 -17.69
N VAL A 88 0.60 -4.54 -17.84
CA VAL A 88 0.91 -5.56 -16.83
C VAL A 88 2.41 -5.62 -16.54
N LEU A 89 3.28 -5.59 -17.56
CA LEU A 89 4.74 -5.67 -17.40
C LEU A 89 5.31 -4.40 -16.74
N LEU A 90 4.77 -3.21 -17.10
CA LEU A 90 5.06 -1.95 -16.39
C LEU A 90 4.71 -2.06 -14.90
N GLU A 91 3.53 -2.61 -14.58
CA GLU A 91 3.12 -2.90 -13.21
C GLU A 91 4.12 -3.85 -12.53
N ARG A 92 4.61 -4.91 -13.18
CA ARG A 92 5.60 -5.84 -12.56
C ARG A 92 6.96 -5.21 -12.30
N ILE A 93 7.45 -4.38 -13.21
CA ILE A 93 8.72 -3.64 -13.04
C ILE A 93 8.57 -2.68 -11.85
N GLN A 94 7.48 -1.91 -11.80
CA GLN A 94 7.22 -1.00 -10.70
C GLN A 94 7.02 -1.76 -9.38
N GLU A 95 6.25 -2.85 -9.37
CA GLU A 95 6.01 -3.73 -8.22
C GLU A 95 7.22 -4.63 -7.84
N SER A 96 8.46 -4.27 -8.18
CA SER A 96 9.67 -5.04 -7.82
C SER A 96 10.68 -4.23 -6.99
N ASN A 97 11.22 -4.81 -5.91
CA ASN A 97 12.22 -4.13 -5.05
C ASN A 97 13.58 -3.95 -5.75
N ILE A 98 13.97 -4.93 -6.56
CA ILE A 98 15.26 -5.00 -7.25
C ILE A 98 15.01 -5.41 -8.71
N SER A 99 15.66 -4.77 -9.66
CA SER A 99 15.73 -5.24 -11.06
C SER A 99 17.12 -5.79 -11.35
N VAL A 100 17.20 -7.01 -11.86
CA VAL A 100 18.43 -7.64 -12.31
C VAL A 100 18.40 -7.68 -13.83
N VAL A 101 19.41 -7.05 -14.46
CA VAL A 101 19.51 -6.90 -15.90
C VAL A 101 20.63 -7.81 -16.39
N THR A 102 20.28 -8.88 -17.11
CA THR A 102 21.26 -9.84 -17.64
C THR A 102 21.55 -9.51 -19.10
N PHE A 103 22.66 -8.80 -19.32
CA PHE A 103 23.21 -8.58 -20.64
C PHE A 103 23.84 -9.87 -21.17
N THR A 104 23.46 -10.24 -22.38
CA THR A 104 24.03 -11.33 -23.17
C THR A 104 24.39 -10.81 -24.56
N LYS A 105 25.16 -11.58 -25.32
CA LYS A 105 25.59 -11.23 -26.68
C LYS A 105 24.46 -10.75 -27.61
N ASN A 106 23.25 -11.34 -27.56
CA ASN A 106 22.14 -10.94 -28.42
C ASN A 106 21.10 -10.04 -27.73
N TYR A 107 21.37 -9.51 -26.53
CA TYR A 107 20.39 -8.73 -25.77
C TYR A 107 19.90 -7.48 -26.51
N ALA A 108 20.81 -6.74 -27.14
CA ALA A 108 20.46 -5.53 -27.89
C ALA A 108 19.87 -5.78 -29.29
N ASP A 109 19.62 -7.04 -29.69
CA ASP A 109 18.82 -7.36 -30.89
C ASP A 109 17.30 -7.35 -30.62
N SER A 110 16.90 -7.16 -29.37
CA SER A 110 15.51 -7.19 -28.90
C SER A 110 15.05 -5.79 -28.46
N PRO A 111 14.11 -5.13 -29.17
CA PRO A 111 13.56 -3.86 -28.71
C PRO A 111 12.87 -4.02 -27.35
N TRP A 112 12.16 -5.13 -27.13
CA TRP A 112 11.52 -5.48 -25.86
C TRP A 112 12.45 -5.42 -24.66
N CYS A 113 13.63 -6.05 -24.76
CA CYS A 113 14.62 -6.05 -23.67
C CYS A 113 15.10 -4.63 -23.35
N LEU A 114 15.24 -3.78 -24.38
CA LEU A 114 15.71 -2.40 -24.28
C LEU A 114 14.62 -1.43 -23.78
N ASP A 115 13.37 -1.63 -24.18
CA ASP A 115 12.23 -0.87 -23.67
C ASP A 115 11.99 -1.19 -22.19
N GLU A 116 12.05 -2.46 -21.79
CA GLU A 116 12.02 -2.85 -20.38
C GLU A 116 13.15 -2.19 -19.59
N LEU A 117 14.36 -2.15 -20.15
CA LEU A 117 15.50 -1.48 -19.52
C LEU A 117 15.24 0.01 -19.32
N VAL A 118 14.64 0.70 -20.31
CA VAL A 118 14.21 2.10 -20.17
C VAL A 118 13.16 2.25 -19.06
N GLN A 119 12.22 1.33 -18.92
CA GLN A 119 11.20 1.37 -17.87
C GLN A 119 11.77 1.09 -16.47
N ILE A 120 12.73 0.17 -16.36
CA ILE A 120 13.52 -0.06 -15.13
C ILE A 120 14.26 1.23 -14.74
N MET A 121 14.88 1.93 -15.70
CA MET A 121 15.57 3.21 -15.46
C MET A 121 14.63 4.34 -15.05
N GLN A 122 13.39 4.35 -15.52
CA GLN A 122 12.37 5.34 -15.13
C GLN A 122 11.72 5.02 -13.77
N THR A 123 11.88 3.80 -13.26
CA THR A 123 11.27 3.35 -12.00
C THR A 123 12.03 3.88 -10.78
N ARG A 124 11.39 4.79 -10.04
CA ARG A 124 11.97 5.36 -8.80
C ARG A 124 12.09 4.32 -7.68
N ASN A 125 13.08 4.53 -6.81
CA ASN A 125 13.32 3.75 -5.58
C ASN A 125 13.59 2.24 -5.78
N GLN A 126 13.91 1.81 -7.01
CA GLN A 126 14.31 0.43 -7.31
C GLN A 126 15.84 0.32 -7.38
N LYS A 127 16.42 -0.77 -6.84
CA LYS A 127 17.86 -1.07 -7.02
C LYS A 127 18.05 -1.83 -8.33
N VAL A 128 18.99 -1.40 -9.17
CA VAL A 128 19.30 -2.07 -10.44
C VAL A 128 20.67 -2.71 -10.36
N LEU A 129 20.77 -3.97 -10.80
CA LEU A 129 21.96 -4.81 -10.69
C LEU A 129 22.27 -5.45 -12.06
N PRO A 130 23.29 -4.99 -12.79
CA PRO A 130 23.66 -5.61 -14.06
C PRO A 130 24.44 -6.92 -13.85
N ILE A 131 24.22 -7.86 -14.76
CA ILE A 131 25.02 -9.07 -14.95
C ILE A 131 25.45 -9.06 -16.41
N PHE A 132 26.75 -9.14 -16.64
CA PHE A 132 27.35 -9.32 -17.96
C PHE A 132 27.65 -10.81 -18.11
N TYR A 133 26.74 -11.52 -18.79
CA TYR A 133 26.81 -12.96 -18.97
C TYR A 133 27.33 -13.27 -20.39
N GLU A 134 28.54 -13.81 -20.46
CA GLU A 134 29.25 -14.13 -21.71
C GLU A 134 29.36 -12.92 -22.67
N VAL A 135 29.47 -11.71 -22.12
CA VAL A 135 29.67 -10.43 -22.84
C VAL A 135 30.60 -9.52 -22.05
N ASP A 136 31.45 -8.74 -22.72
CA ASP A 136 32.30 -7.74 -22.08
C ASP A 136 31.47 -6.51 -21.65
N PRO A 137 31.59 -6.01 -20.40
CA PRO A 137 30.91 -4.78 -19.97
C PRO A 137 31.17 -3.56 -20.88
N THR A 138 32.37 -3.49 -21.46
CA THR A 138 32.80 -2.43 -22.37
C THR A 138 32.04 -2.48 -23.70
N ASP A 139 31.76 -3.69 -24.22
CA ASP A 139 30.98 -3.87 -25.45
C ASP A 139 29.52 -3.44 -25.25
N VAL A 140 28.96 -3.64 -24.05
CA VAL A 140 27.63 -3.12 -23.67
C VAL A 140 27.65 -1.59 -23.55
N GLN A 141 28.66 -1.03 -22.88
CA GLN A 141 28.77 0.42 -22.62
C GLN A 141 29.04 1.24 -23.90
N GLU A 142 29.96 0.78 -24.73
CA GLU A 142 30.42 1.48 -25.94
C GLU A 142 29.70 1.01 -27.22
N LEU A 143 28.78 0.04 -27.11
CA LEU A 143 28.03 -0.58 -28.20
C LEU A 143 28.95 -1.16 -29.28
N ARG A 144 29.86 -2.03 -28.84
CA ARG A 144 30.90 -2.66 -29.66
C ARG A 144 30.72 -4.19 -29.71
N GLY A 145 31.60 -4.84 -30.47
CA GLY A 145 31.57 -6.28 -30.70
C GLY A 145 30.23 -6.76 -31.27
N ASP A 146 29.91 -8.01 -30.98
CA ASP A 146 28.64 -8.63 -31.39
C ASP A 146 27.40 -7.92 -30.82
N PHE A 147 27.52 -7.35 -29.61
CA PHE A 147 26.43 -6.62 -28.95
C PHE A 147 26.06 -5.36 -29.73
N GLY A 148 27.07 -4.60 -30.16
CA GLY A 148 26.92 -3.45 -31.05
C GLY A 148 26.35 -3.84 -32.42
N GLU A 149 26.75 -4.98 -32.99
CA GLU A 149 26.15 -5.49 -34.24
C GLU A 149 24.67 -5.85 -34.09
N GLY A 150 24.24 -6.38 -32.95
CA GLY A 150 22.83 -6.59 -32.62
C GLY A 150 22.07 -5.27 -32.63
N PHE A 151 22.60 -4.27 -31.92
CA PHE A 151 21.98 -2.96 -31.79
C PHE A 151 21.90 -2.17 -33.11
N MET A 152 22.92 -2.25 -33.97
CA MET A 152 22.91 -1.58 -35.29
C MET A 152 21.80 -2.11 -36.22
N LYS A 153 21.50 -3.42 -36.15
CA LYS A 153 20.41 -4.02 -36.94
C LYS A 153 19.04 -3.45 -36.50
N LEU A 154 18.88 -3.19 -35.21
CA LEU A 154 17.66 -2.61 -34.65
C LEU A 154 17.51 -1.13 -35.03
N GLN A 155 18.57 -0.32 -34.91
CA GLN A 155 18.58 1.12 -35.25
C GLN A 155 18.07 1.44 -36.67
N THR A 156 18.20 0.50 -37.61
CA THR A 156 17.81 0.73 -39.01
C THR A 156 16.29 0.90 -39.19
N ASN A 157 15.47 0.43 -38.24
CA ASN A 157 14.00 0.45 -38.32
C ASN A 157 13.32 1.19 -37.15
N SER A 158 14.09 1.85 -36.27
CA SER A 158 13.61 2.49 -35.05
C SER A 158 13.68 4.02 -35.11
N ASP A 159 12.90 4.68 -34.24
CA ASP A 159 12.87 6.13 -34.16
C ASP A 159 14.14 6.72 -33.48
N PRO A 160 14.67 7.88 -33.91
CA PRO A 160 15.85 8.48 -33.29
C PRO A 160 15.74 8.75 -31.78
N ASP A 161 14.57 9.15 -31.28
CA ASP A 161 14.34 9.43 -29.85
C ASP A 161 14.22 8.14 -29.03
N GLU A 162 13.76 7.05 -29.65
CA GLU A 162 13.78 5.69 -29.10
C GLU A 162 15.22 5.15 -29.00
N ILE A 163 15.98 5.25 -30.09
CA ILE A 163 17.39 4.85 -30.15
C ILE A 163 18.21 5.60 -29.09
N GLN A 164 17.95 6.89 -28.86
CA GLN A 164 18.64 7.65 -27.83
C GLN A 164 18.29 7.18 -26.42
N ARG A 165 17.00 6.94 -26.11
CA ARG A 165 16.58 6.38 -24.81
C ARG A 165 17.24 5.04 -24.51
N TRP A 166 17.35 4.14 -25.50
CA TRP A 166 18.05 2.87 -25.34
C TRP A 166 19.55 3.04 -25.09
N LYS A 167 20.22 3.95 -25.82
CA LYS A 167 21.64 4.27 -25.59
C LYS A 167 21.89 4.78 -24.17
N ASP A 168 21.06 5.70 -23.70
CA ASP A 168 21.19 6.29 -22.37
C ASP A 168 20.98 5.23 -21.28
N ALA A 169 19.97 4.36 -21.45
CA ALA A 169 19.67 3.29 -20.50
C ALA A 169 20.77 2.20 -20.45
N LEU A 170 21.30 1.79 -21.61
CA LEU A 170 22.44 0.87 -21.71
C LEU A 170 23.72 1.47 -21.10
N SER A 171 24.03 2.72 -21.43
CA SER A 171 25.23 3.41 -20.92
C SER A 171 25.16 3.64 -19.41
N TYR A 172 24.01 4.06 -18.88
CA TYR A 172 23.83 4.19 -17.43
C TYR A 172 23.93 2.84 -16.73
N THR A 173 23.22 1.82 -17.21
CA THR A 173 23.14 0.51 -16.53
C THR A 173 24.47 -0.23 -16.57
N SER A 174 25.23 -0.14 -17.66
CA SER A 174 26.57 -0.74 -17.76
C SER A 174 27.60 -0.12 -16.80
N ASN A 175 27.42 1.14 -16.39
CA ASN A 175 28.26 1.80 -15.38
C ASN A 175 27.87 1.46 -13.92
N LEU A 176 26.77 0.73 -13.69
CA LEU A 176 26.40 0.29 -12.34
C LEU A 176 27.27 -0.88 -11.88
N LYS A 177 27.48 -0.99 -10.56
CA LYS A 177 28.20 -2.12 -9.97
C LYS A 177 27.41 -3.42 -10.17
N GLY A 178 27.93 -4.29 -11.03
CA GLY A 178 27.37 -5.61 -11.33
C GLY A 178 28.36 -6.76 -11.20
N TRP A 179 28.10 -7.82 -11.95
CA TRP A 179 28.94 -9.00 -12.07
C TRP A 179 29.24 -9.32 -13.53
N ASP A 180 30.50 -9.52 -13.86
CA ASP A 180 30.94 -10.07 -15.14
C ASP A 180 31.29 -11.55 -14.97
N SER A 181 30.64 -12.42 -15.75
CA SER A 181 30.76 -13.88 -15.65
C SER A 181 32.19 -14.40 -15.85
N HIS A 182 33.03 -13.69 -16.60
CA HIS A 182 34.42 -14.10 -16.85
C HIS A 182 35.29 -14.09 -15.58
N ASN A 183 34.86 -13.39 -14.52
CA ASN A 183 35.56 -13.34 -13.23
C ASN A 183 35.21 -14.50 -12.29
N PHE A 184 34.35 -15.44 -12.72
CA PHE A 184 33.90 -16.59 -11.92
C PHE A 184 34.37 -17.91 -12.55
N ARG A 185 34.60 -18.94 -11.72
CA ARG A 185 35.10 -20.24 -12.20
C ARG A 185 34.02 -21.06 -12.91
N CYS A 186 32.76 -20.83 -12.55
CA CYS A 186 31.60 -21.49 -13.12
C CYS A 186 30.30 -20.74 -12.81
N GLU A 187 29.24 -21.04 -13.56
CA GLU A 187 27.92 -20.44 -13.41
C GLU A 187 27.36 -20.53 -11.99
N SER A 188 27.55 -21.67 -11.31
CA SER A 188 27.03 -21.90 -9.96
C SER A 188 27.72 -21.05 -8.88
N GLU A 189 28.98 -20.67 -9.08
CA GLU A 189 29.69 -19.72 -8.20
C GLU A 189 29.14 -18.30 -8.36
N LEU A 190 28.89 -17.89 -9.61
CA LEU A 190 28.26 -16.61 -9.96
C LEU A 190 26.85 -16.50 -9.37
N ILE A 191 25.98 -17.49 -9.65
CA ILE A 191 24.59 -17.51 -9.16
C ILE A 191 24.55 -17.46 -7.62
N ARG A 192 25.37 -18.26 -6.93
CA ARG A 192 25.43 -18.22 -5.45
C ARG A 192 25.80 -16.83 -4.94
N THR A 193 26.78 -16.18 -5.56
CA THR A 193 27.25 -14.84 -5.19
C THR A 193 26.16 -13.78 -5.38
N ILE A 194 25.44 -13.82 -6.51
CA ILE A 194 24.31 -12.93 -6.79
C ILE A 194 23.19 -13.12 -5.76
N VAL A 195 22.81 -14.37 -5.48
CA VAL A 195 21.73 -14.71 -4.53
C VAL A 195 22.05 -14.23 -3.12
N GLU A 196 23.29 -14.42 -2.64
CA GLU A 196 23.74 -13.96 -1.32
C GLU A 196 23.70 -12.42 -1.18
N ASP A 197 24.12 -11.70 -2.22
CA ASP A 197 24.09 -10.22 -2.25
C ASP A 197 22.67 -9.65 -2.36
N ILE A 198 21.81 -10.25 -3.20
CA ILE A 198 20.39 -9.88 -3.29
C ILE A 198 19.68 -10.12 -1.96
N GLU A 199 19.92 -11.27 -1.30
CA GLU A 199 19.38 -11.57 0.03
C GLU A 199 19.79 -10.51 1.05
N GLY A 200 21.07 -10.10 1.07
CA GLY A 200 21.56 -9.02 1.95
C GLY A 200 20.90 -7.67 1.64
N LYS A 201 20.78 -7.30 0.36
CA LYS A 201 20.16 -6.05 -0.09
C LYS A 201 18.67 -5.97 0.26
N LEU A 202 17.95 -7.10 0.25
CA LEU A 202 16.55 -7.21 0.65
C LEU A 202 16.40 -7.11 2.17
N LYS A 203 17.19 -7.86 2.95
CA LYS A 203 17.17 -7.78 4.43
C LYS A 203 17.37 -6.35 4.94
N HIS A 204 18.32 -5.62 4.37
CA HIS A 204 18.51 -4.20 4.71
C HIS A 204 17.30 -3.33 4.34
N SER A 205 16.63 -3.60 3.22
CA SER A 205 15.40 -2.87 2.84
C SER A 205 14.30 -3.08 3.88
N TYR A 206 14.06 -4.34 4.26
CA TYR A 206 13.08 -4.72 5.28
C TYR A 206 13.39 -4.15 6.66
N ALA A 207 14.67 -4.11 7.08
CA ALA A 207 15.09 -3.48 8.33
C ALA A 207 14.90 -1.94 8.32
N SER A 208 15.13 -1.29 7.17
CA SER A 208 14.90 0.16 7.03
C SER A 208 13.41 0.51 7.10
N LEU A 209 12.55 -0.33 6.51
CA LEU A 209 11.10 -0.22 6.60
C LEU A 209 10.56 -0.41 8.01
N TYR A 210 11.25 -1.21 8.83
CA TYR A 210 10.90 -1.37 10.23
C TYR A 210 11.12 -0.06 11.01
N HIS A 211 12.30 0.55 10.86
CA HIS A 211 12.65 1.78 11.59
C HIS A 211 11.75 2.98 11.25
N SER A 212 11.35 3.13 9.99
CA SER A 212 10.45 4.22 9.56
C SER A 212 8.99 4.01 9.99
N ARG A 213 8.50 2.76 10.07
CA ARG A 213 7.07 2.48 10.27
C ARG A 213 6.61 2.24 11.70
N ARG A 214 7.54 2.13 12.67
CA ARG A 214 7.21 2.03 14.12
C ARG A 214 6.32 3.18 14.63
N LEU A 215 6.26 4.30 13.91
CA LEU A 215 5.49 5.49 14.27
C LEU A 215 4.19 5.70 13.45
N VAL A 216 3.93 4.92 12.39
CA VAL A 216 3.07 5.39 11.26
C VAL A 216 2.03 4.37 10.76
N LEU A 217 1.70 3.30 11.49
CA LEU A 217 0.79 2.25 10.96
C LEU A 217 -0.66 2.71 10.73
N MET A 218 -1.13 3.75 11.40
CA MET A 218 -2.48 4.31 11.21
C MET A 218 -2.47 5.84 11.03
N GLN A 219 -1.31 6.43 10.71
CA GLN A 219 -1.14 7.88 10.75
C GLN A 219 -2.05 8.63 9.78
N SER A 220 -2.27 8.10 8.57
CA SER A 220 -3.20 8.67 7.59
C SER A 220 -4.64 8.75 8.14
N HIS A 221 -5.09 7.74 8.88
CA HIS A 221 -6.39 7.77 9.56
C HIS A 221 -6.42 8.74 10.74
N VAL A 222 -5.34 8.79 11.53
CA VAL A 222 -5.20 9.74 12.65
C VAL A 222 -5.20 11.18 12.15
N GLU A 223 -4.55 11.47 11.03
CA GLU A 223 -4.49 12.80 10.41
C GLU A 223 -5.80 13.16 9.71
N GLY A 224 -6.45 12.21 9.04
CA GLY A 224 -7.80 12.39 8.50
C GLY A 224 -8.82 12.75 9.58
N VAL A 225 -8.86 12.02 10.69
CA VAL A 225 -9.76 12.36 11.81
C VAL A 225 -9.34 13.67 12.48
N ALA A 226 -8.04 13.90 12.73
CA ALA A 226 -7.57 15.12 13.37
C ALA A 226 -7.86 16.38 12.53
N SER A 227 -7.88 16.29 11.20
CA SER A 227 -8.27 17.39 10.32
C SER A 227 -9.76 17.71 10.46
N LEU A 228 -10.65 16.71 10.49
CA LEU A 228 -12.09 16.89 10.73
C LEU A 228 -12.39 17.50 12.11
N VAL A 229 -11.61 17.16 13.14
CA VAL A 229 -11.70 17.80 14.46
C VAL A 229 -11.30 19.28 14.40
N SER A 230 -10.32 19.63 13.56
CA SER A 230 -9.74 20.96 13.47
C SER A 230 -10.49 21.92 12.52
N ALA A 231 -11.14 21.40 11.49
CA ALA A 231 -11.70 22.17 10.37
C ALA A 231 -13.11 22.73 10.64
N GLY A 232 -13.30 23.57 11.68
CA GLY A 232 -14.65 24.01 12.07
C GLY A 232 -14.77 25.34 12.81
N SER A 233 -16.02 25.81 12.96
CA SER A 233 -16.41 27.02 13.68
C SER A 233 -16.28 26.88 15.20
N SER A 234 -16.69 27.94 15.91
CA SER A 234 -16.80 28.04 17.36
C SER A 234 -17.82 27.11 18.01
N ASP A 235 -18.55 26.29 17.25
CA ASP A 235 -19.67 25.50 17.79
C ASP A 235 -19.23 24.07 18.16
N LEU A 236 -20.15 23.30 18.76
CA LEU A 236 -19.99 21.85 18.96
C LEU A 236 -19.90 21.15 17.59
N ARG A 237 -19.10 20.08 17.50
CA ARG A 237 -19.12 19.14 16.37
C ARG A 237 -19.01 17.70 16.83
N ILE A 238 -19.75 16.82 16.17
CA ILE A 238 -19.81 15.37 16.33
C ILE A 238 -19.21 14.70 15.09
N ILE A 239 -18.24 13.82 15.28
CA ILE A 239 -17.48 13.16 14.20
C ILE A 239 -17.67 11.65 14.32
N GLY A 240 -18.29 11.04 13.32
CA GLY A 240 -18.53 9.59 13.27
C GLY A 240 -17.37 8.84 12.62
N ILE A 241 -16.67 8.02 13.38
CA ILE A 241 -15.65 7.08 12.87
C ILE A 241 -16.33 5.73 12.63
N TRP A 242 -16.43 5.34 11.37
CA TRP A 242 -17.06 4.08 10.97
C TRP A 242 -16.12 3.23 10.12
N GLY A 243 -16.61 2.08 9.66
CA GLY A 243 -15.90 1.14 8.80
C GLY A 243 -16.52 -0.23 8.92
N GLU A 244 -16.75 -0.89 7.78
CA GLU A 244 -17.58 -2.09 7.65
C GLU A 244 -17.15 -3.23 8.60
N MET A 245 -15.84 -3.48 8.71
CA MET A 245 -15.32 -4.69 9.33
C MET A 245 -15.06 -4.55 10.85
N ARG A 246 -15.35 -5.63 11.60
CA ARG A 246 -14.82 -5.82 12.96
C ARG A 246 -13.29 -5.95 12.92
N GLY A 247 -12.60 -5.33 13.88
CA GLY A 247 -11.13 -5.38 13.95
C GLY A 247 -10.37 -4.41 13.04
N ILE A 248 -11.06 -3.63 12.19
CA ILE A 248 -10.46 -2.67 11.24
C ILE A 248 -9.66 -1.52 11.89
N GLY A 249 -9.79 -1.33 13.21
CA GLY A 249 -8.98 -0.39 13.99
C GLY A 249 -9.65 0.95 14.36
N LYS A 250 -10.97 1.11 14.16
CA LYS A 250 -11.77 2.29 14.59
C LYS A 250 -11.39 2.82 15.98
N THR A 251 -11.48 1.96 17.00
CA THR A 251 -11.08 2.24 18.39
C THR A 251 -9.64 2.75 18.51
N LYS A 252 -8.70 2.15 17.77
CA LYS A 252 -7.28 2.51 17.84
C LYS A 252 -6.99 3.86 17.19
N VAL A 253 -7.68 4.20 16.10
CA VAL A 253 -7.63 5.55 15.51
C VAL A 253 -8.16 6.58 16.50
N ALA A 254 -9.33 6.32 17.10
CA ALA A 254 -9.94 7.21 18.08
C ALA A 254 -9.05 7.42 19.33
N GLU A 255 -8.42 6.35 19.83
CA GLU A 255 -7.49 6.38 20.97
C GLU A 255 -6.25 7.24 20.67
N ILE A 256 -5.59 7.02 19.51
CA ILE A 256 -4.39 7.80 19.12
C ILE A 256 -4.74 9.28 18.89
N VAL A 257 -5.90 9.57 18.27
CA VAL A 257 -6.38 10.95 18.12
C VAL A 257 -6.58 11.57 19.50
N PHE A 258 -7.30 10.90 20.40
CA PHE A 258 -7.52 11.40 21.77
C PHE A 258 -6.22 11.71 22.50
N GLU A 259 -5.24 10.81 22.48
CA GLU A 259 -3.91 11.03 23.07
C GLU A 259 -3.17 12.24 22.46
N ARG A 260 -3.31 12.45 21.14
CA ARG A 260 -2.68 13.54 20.38
C ARG A 260 -3.29 14.91 20.65
N ILE A 261 -4.63 15.02 20.71
CA ILE A 261 -5.33 16.32 20.74
C ILE A 261 -6.01 16.67 22.08
N SER A 262 -6.21 15.74 23.01
CA SER A 262 -6.89 15.99 24.31
C SER A 262 -6.33 17.19 25.09
N ARG A 263 -5.01 17.42 25.03
CA ARG A 263 -4.33 18.56 25.69
C ARG A 263 -4.72 19.95 25.14
N GLN A 264 -5.44 20.01 24.03
CA GLN A 264 -5.96 21.24 23.40
C GLN A 264 -7.35 21.64 23.93
N PHE A 265 -7.91 20.87 24.88
CA PHE A 265 -9.23 21.03 25.46
C PHE A 265 -9.14 21.21 26.98
N GLU A 266 -10.10 21.91 27.57
CA GLU A 266 -10.19 22.17 29.03
C GLU A 266 -10.72 20.98 29.85
N GLY A 267 -11.12 19.92 29.16
CA GLY A 267 -11.57 18.65 29.70
C GLY A 267 -11.66 17.62 28.59
N ALA A 268 -11.21 16.39 28.85
CA ALA A 268 -11.18 15.32 27.87
C ALA A 268 -11.62 14.01 28.52
N CYS A 269 -12.44 13.22 27.84
CA CYS A 269 -12.91 11.91 28.31
C CYS A 269 -12.97 10.90 27.15
N PHE A 270 -12.61 9.65 27.43
CA PHE A 270 -12.73 8.53 26.51
C PHE A 270 -13.57 7.46 27.18
N LEU A 271 -14.80 7.27 26.70
CA LEU A 271 -15.70 6.21 27.12
C LEU A 271 -15.49 4.98 26.24
N ARG A 272 -15.34 3.79 26.85
CA ARG A 272 -15.19 2.53 26.09
C ARG A 272 -16.53 1.89 25.74
N ASN A 273 -17.61 2.31 26.39
CA ASN A 273 -18.99 1.96 26.08
C ASN A 273 -19.93 2.98 26.74
N LEU A 274 -21.07 3.32 26.14
CA LEU A 274 -22.09 4.18 26.76
C LEU A 274 -22.69 3.62 28.06
N ASN A 275 -22.60 2.30 28.26
CA ASN A 275 -23.01 1.64 29.49
C ASN A 275 -22.09 1.97 30.69
N GLU A 276 -20.93 2.59 30.46
CA GLU A 276 -20.14 3.23 31.51
C GLU A 276 -20.88 4.49 31.98
N THR A 277 -21.83 4.29 32.90
CA THR A 277 -22.88 5.21 33.38
C THR A 277 -22.60 6.71 33.25
N SER A 278 -23.66 7.51 33.08
CA SER A 278 -23.58 8.98 33.11
C SER A 278 -22.79 9.53 34.31
N GLN A 279 -22.85 8.90 35.49
CA GLN A 279 -22.02 9.28 36.64
C GLN A 279 -20.51 9.09 36.40
N GLY A 280 -20.11 8.04 35.68
CA GLY A 280 -18.74 7.80 35.21
C GLY A 280 -18.22 8.94 34.33
N LEU A 281 -18.93 9.25 33.24
CA LEU A 281 -18.65 10.40 32.36
C LEU A 281 -18.48 11.71 33.17
N LEU A 282 -19.43 12.01 34.06
CA LEU A 282 -19.42 13.22 34.88
C LEU A 282 -18.21 13.26 35.84
N SER A 283 -17.83 12.11 36.42
CA SER A 283 -16.65 12.00 37.29
C SER A 283 -15.33 12.19 36.55
N GLN A 284 -15.18 11.65 35.34
CA GLN A 284 -13.96 11.80 34.54
C GLN A 284 -13.80 13.23 33.99
N LEU A 285 -14.87 13.84 33.49
CA LEU A 285 -14.81 15.20 32.93
C LEU A 285 -14.69 16.31 33.99
N PHE A 286 -15.18 16.09 35.22
CA PHE A 286 -15.31 17.17 36.22
C PHE A 286 -14.76 16.86 37.62
N GLY A 287 -14.29 15.64 37.88
CA GLY A 287 -13.69 15.23 39.17
C GLY A 287 -14.62 15.26 40.39
N ILE A 288 -15.92 15.57 40.21
CA ILE A 288 -16.89 15.76 41.30
C ILE A 288 -18.29 15.32 40.83
N PRO A 289 -19.01 14.47 41.59
CA PRO A 289 -20.40 14.11 41.28
C PRO A 289 -21.35 15.21 41.78
N ASN A 290 -21.81 16.14 40.91
CA ASN A 290 -22.88 17.06 41.32
C ASN A 290 -23.65 17.80 40.20
N PHE A 291 -24.91 18.14 40.47
CA PHE A 291 -25.94 18.68 39.55
C PHE A 291 -25.59 19.95 38.74
N ASN A 292 -24.45 20.60 39.01
CA ASN A 292 -23.99 21.78 38.27
C ASN A 292 -23.19 21.47 36.99
N VAL A 293 -22.98 20.20 36.63
CA VAL A 293 -22.17 19.84 35.45
C VAL A 293 -22.70 20.47 34.15
N VAL A 294 -24.02 20.51 33.96
CA VAL A 294 -24.64 21.12 32.78
C VAL A 294 -24.24 22.60 32.59
N ARG A 295 -24.07 23.37 33.68
CA ARG A 295 -23.58 24.76 33.61
C ARG A 295 -22.07 24.86 33.38
N ARG A 296 -21.31 23.81 33.70
CA ARG A 296 -19.84 23.75 33.52
C ARG A 296 -19.45 23.29 32.12
N LEU A 297 -20.17 22.33 31.54
CA LEU A 297 -20.03 21.93 30.15
C LEU A 297 -20.21 23.14 29.21
N LYS A 298 -21.27 23.95 29.39
CA LYS A 298 -21.58 25.14 28.58
C LYS A 298 -20.49 26.23 28.53
N ARG A 299 -19.47 26.12 29.38
CA ARG A 299 -18.39 27.12 29.53
C ARG A 299 -17.00 26.56 29.27
N LYS A 300 -16.89 25.28 28.90
CA LYS A 300 -15.62 24.61 28.64
C LYS A 300 -15.57 24.06 27.23
N LYS A 301 -14.45 24.27 26.57
CA LYS A 301 -14.05 23.52 25.37
C LYS A 301 -13.70 22.09 25.80
N VAL A 302 -14.53 21.10 25.46
CA VAL A 302 -14.31 19.68 25.85
C VAL A 302 -14.16 18.73 24.66
N LEU A 303 -13.38 17.68 24.84
CA LEU A 303 -13.25 16.55 23.91
C LEU A 303 -13.87 15.29 24.55
N ILE A 304 -14.85 14.68 23.89
CA ILE A 304 -15.43 13.41 24.33
C ILE A 304 -15.25 12.39 23.22
N VAL A 305 -14.75 11.21 23.56
CA VAL A 305 -14.77 10.04 22.67
C VAL A 305 -15.72 9.00 23.24
N VAL A 306 -16.58 8.46 22.39
CA VAL A 306 -17.49 7.37 22.71
C VAL A 306 -17.20 6.22 21.77
N ASP A 307 -16.50 5.21 22.29
CA ASP A 307 -16.11 4.02 21.53
C ASP A 307 -17.20 2.94 21.54
N ASN A 308 -17.26 2.17 20.46
CA ASN A 308 -18.14 1.04 20.22
C ASN A 308 -19.62 1.30 20.62
N VAL A 309 -20.24 2.28 19.95
CA VAL A 309 -21.66 2.60 20.11
C VAL A 309 -22.52 1.66 19.28
N ASP A 310 -23.19 0.73 19.95
CA ASP A 310 -24.15 -0.21 19.35
C ASP A 310 -25.62 0.19 19.59
N ASN A 311 -25.92 1.02 20.61
CA ASN A 311 -27.22 1.69 20.78
C ASN A 311 -26.99 3.21 20.87
N PHE A 312 -27.69 3.96 20.02
CA PHE A 312 -27.58 5.42 19.91
C PHE A 312 -28.58 6.19 20.78
N GLU A 313 -29.66 5.59 21.28
CA GLU A 313 -30.67 6.28 22.11
C GLU A 313 -30.04 7.06 23.29
N PRO A 314 -29.10 6.50 24.10
CA PRO A 314 -28.50 7.23 25.21
C PRO A 314 -27.58 8.37 24.76
N LEU A 315 -27.07 8.30 23.53
CA LEU A 315 -26.19 9.30 22.93
C LEU A 315 -27.02 10.44 22.30
N GLU A 316 -28.17 10.10 21.70
CA GLU A 316 -29.19 11.05 21.25
C GLU A 316 -29.81 11.81 22.44
N ASP A 317 -30.05 11.15 23.58
CA ASP A 317 -30.42 11.84 24.82
C ASP A 317 -29.30 12.76 25.36
N LEU A 318 -28.04 12.31 25.30
CA LEU A 318 -26.88 13.08 25.76
C LEU A 318 -26.57 14.30 24.87
N ILE A 319 -26.85 14.22 23.56
CA ILE A 319 -26.45 15.23 22.58
C ILE A 319 -27.64 15.93 21.91
N GLY A 320 -28.67 15.22 21.46
CA GLY A 320 -29.78 15.74 20.66
C GLY A 320 -30.57 16.85 21.37
N TYR A 321 -31.11 16.57 22.57
CA TYR A 321 -31.76 17.60 23.40
C TYR A 321 -30.79 18.63 23.97
N ASN A 322 -29.49 18.40 23.83
CA ASN A 322 -28.45 18.90 24.70
C ASN A 322 -27.24 19.51 23.96
N TYR A 323 -27.37 19.78 22.65
CA TYR A 323 -26.32 20.38 21.80
C TYR A 323 -25.83 21.71 22.40
N HIS A 324 -26.78 22.47 22.95
CA HIS A 324 -26.59 23.73 23.67
C HIS A 324 -26.06 23.58 25.12
N LEU A 325 -25.65 22.36 25.54
CA LEU A 325 -24.98 22.08 26.82
C LEU A 325 -23.46 22.13 26.72
N PHE A 326 -22.88 22.09 25.53
CA PHE A 326 -21.44 22.11 25.34
C PHE A 326 -20.92 23.52 25.17
N GLY A 327 -19.68 23.77 25.62
CA GLY A 327 -19.02 25.05 25.41
C GLY A 327 -18.52 25.19 23.97
N PRO A 328 -18.21 26.42 23.53
CA PRO A 328 -17.63 26.66 22.22
C PRO A 328 -16.42 25.76 21.90
N GLU A 329 -16.26 25.41 20.64
CA GLU A 329 -15.19 24.56 20.11
C GLU A 329 -15.13 23.14 20.69
N SER A 330 -16.18 22.68 21.40
CA SER A 330 -16.26 21.30 21.89
C SER A 330 -16.36 20.29 20.75
N ARG A 331 -15.85 19.08 20.98
CA ARG A 331 -15.75 18.02 19.97
C ARG A 331 -16.18 16.69 20.57
N VAL A 332 -17.06 15.98 19.88
CA VAL A 332 -17.45 14.60 20.20
C VAL A 332 -16.99 13.71 19.05
N ILE A 333 -16.35 12.59 19.38
CA ILE A 333 -15.96 11.55 18.42
C ILE A 333 -16.72 10.29 18.81
N VAL A 334 -17.41 9.67 17.85
CA VAL A 334 -18.23 8.47 18.07
C VAL A 334 -17.67 7.36 17.19
N THR A 335 -17.41 6.16 17.72
CA THR A 335 -17.05 5.00 16.89
C THR A 335 -18.21 4.00 16.83
N SER A 336 -18.56 3.52 15.63
CA SER A 336 -19.57 2.47 15.46
C SER A 336 -19.34 1.65 14.18
N ARG A 337 -20.10 0.56 14.04
CA ARG A 337 -20.32 -0.13 12.75
C ARG A 337 -21.61 0.32 12.07
N ASP A 338 -22.59 0.86 12.80
CA ASP A 338 -23.84 1.35 12.21
C ASP A 338 -23.63 2.73 11.57
N ARG A 339 -23.34 2.70 10.27
CA ARG A 339 -23.23 3.90 9.44
C ARG A 339 -24.54 4.69 9.38
N ALA A 340 -25.70 4.02 9.31
CA ALA A 340 -26.99 4.68 9.13
C ALA A 340 -27.43 5.43 10.40
N ALA A 341 -27.00 4.97 11.59
CA ALA A 341 -27.16 5.71 12.84
C ALA A 341 -26.18 6.90 12.92
N LEU A 342 -24.91 6.71 12.52
CA LEU A 342 -23.94 7.82 12.48
C LEU A 342 -24.37 8.93 11.52
N GLU A 343 -24.91 8.60 10.34
CA GLU A 343 -25.43 9.57 9.35
C GLU A 343 -26.60 10.44 9.88
N ARG A 344 -27.29 10.01 10.95
CA ARG A 344 -28.38 10.80 11.57
C ARG A 344 -27.89 11.75 12.67
N LEU A 345 -26.74 11.44 13.28
CA LEU A 345 -26.25 12.11 14.49
C LEU A 345 -25.00 12.97 14.25
N CYS A 346 -24.12 12.57 13.35
CA CYS A 346 -22.80 13.18 13.19
C CYS A 346 -22.81 14.29 12.13
N ASP A 347 -22.10 15.39 12.38
CA ASP A 347 -21.95 16.47 11.41
C ASP A 347 -20.94 16.11 10.31
N GLU A 348 -19.95 15.27 10.64
CA GLU A 348 -18.89 14.79 9.76
C GLU A 348 -18.66 13.29 9.97
N MET A 349 -18.22 12.58 8.93
CA MET A 349 -17.90 11.15 9.02
C MET A 349 -16.51 10.82 8.47
N TYR A 350 -15.88 9.83 9.07
CA TYR A 350 -14.60 9.27 8.64
C TYR A 350 -14.68 7.74 8.52
N GLU A 351 -14.34 7.21 7.35
CA GLU A 351 -14.26 5.78 7.11
C GLU A 351 -12.85 5.24 7.38
N VAL A 352 -12.73 4.29 8.31
CA VAL A 352 -11.50 3.54 8.54
C VAL A 352 -11.42 2.39 7.53
N ASN A 353 -10.78 2.70 6.40
CA ASN A 353 -10.44 1.73 5.36
C ASN A 353 -9.43 0.68 5.85
N ARG A 354 -9.24 -0.38 5.03
CA ARG A 354 -8.21 -1.40 5.26
C ARG A 354 -6.81 -0.79 5.21
N LEU A 355 -5.86 -1.43 5.90
CA LEU A 355 -4.46 -1.08 5.80
C LEU A 355 -3.96 -1.31 4.36
N LYS A 356 -3.11 -0.41 3.84
CA LYS A 356 -2.37 -0.68 2.59
C LYS A 356 -1.51 -1.94 2.83
N VAL A 357 -1.47 -2.90 1.89
CA VAL A 357 -0.73 -4.18 2.00
C VAL A 357 0.70 -4.04 2.61
N PRO A 358 1.51 -3.02 2.25
CA PRO A 358 2.82 -2.80 2.89
C PRO A 358 2.77 -2.57 4.41
N VAL A 359 1.69 -1.96 4.91
CA VAL A 359 1.46 -1.68 6.34
C VAL A 359 0.95 -2.94 7.04
N SER A 360 0.05 -3.68 6.40
CA SER A 360 -0.44 -4.99 6.85
C SER A 360 0.70 -5.99 7.08
N LEU A 361 1.61 -6.10 6.12
CA LEU A 361 2.76 -6.99 6.20
C LEU A 361 3.69 -6.60 7.34
N HIS A 362 3.97 -5.30 7.52
CA HIS A 362 4.77 -4.82 8.65
C HIS A 362 4.08 -5.13 9.99
N LEU A 363 2.77 -4.87 10.12
CA LEU A 363 2.02 -5.14 11.36
C LEU A 363 2.05 -6.63 11.73
N PHE A 364 1.83 -7.51 10.76
CA PHE A 364 1.93 -8.95 10.97
C PHE A 364 3.35 -9.38 11.37
N ILE A 365 4.37 -8.93 10.63
CA ILE A 365 5.79 -9.21 10.92
C ILE A 365 6.16 -8.74 12.34
N LEU A 366 5.68 -7.56 12.75
CA LEU A 366 5.91 -7.02 14.10
C LEU A 366 5.35 -7.95 15.19
N HIS A 367 4.15 -8.50 14.99
CA HIS A 367 3.54 -9.44 15.93
C HIS A 367 4.18 -10.84 15.89
N ALA A 368 4.62 -11.29 14.72
CA ALA A 368 5.22 -12.61 14.50
C ALA A 368 6.68 -12.74 14.97
N PHE A 369 7.50 -11.71 14.78
CA PHE A 369 8.93 -11.77 15.11
C PHE A 369 9.31 -10.91 16.32
N GLY A 370 8.47 -9.95 16.71
CA GLY A 370 8.80 -8.96 17.74
C GLY A 370 9.91 -8.00 17.32
N GLU A 371 10.09 -6.90 18.05
CA GLU A 371 11.03 -5.83 17.68
C GLU A 371 12.47 -6.33 17.41
N ASN A 372 12.96 -7.28 18.21
CA ASN A 372 14.31 -7.82 18.09
C ASN A 372 14.48 -8.87 16.97
N GLY A 373 13.41 -9.57 16.58
CA GLY A 373 13.48 -10.64 15.56
C GLY A 373 13.52 -10.11 14.13
N ILE A 374 13.05 -8.88 13.91
CA ILE A 374 12.81 -8.32 12.57
C ILE A 374 14.10 -8.06 11.78
N ILE A 375 15.21 -7.82 12.47
CA ILE A 375 16.52 -7.54 11.86
C ILE A 375 17.08 -8.77 11.11
N ASN A 376 16.68 -9.98 11.51
CA ASN A 376 17.24 -11.24 11.02
C ASN A 376 16.19 -12.19 10.42
N ILE A 377 15.11 -11.65 9.82
CA ILE A 377 14.10 -12.48 9.15
C ILE A 377 14.71 -13.17 7.94
N ASP A 378 14.59 -14.50 7.87
CA ASP A 378 14.88 -15.30 6.69
C ASP A 378 13.84 -14.99 5.59
N PRO A 379 14.25 -14.73 4.32
CA PRO A 379 13.31 -14.26 3.30
C PRO A 379 12.14 -15.22 3.03
N SER A 380 12.29 -16.52 3.31
CA SER A 380 11.19 -17.47 3.15
C SER A 380 10.04 -17.27 4.14
N PHE A 381 10.28 -16.65 5.31
CA PHE A 381 9.21 -16.15 6.16
C PHE A 381 8.52 -14.90 5.59
N ILE A 382 9.20 -14.05 4.81
CA ILE A 382 8.55 -12.90 4.14
C ILE A 382 7.50 -13.40 3.14
N ARG A 383 7.81 -14.46 2.37
CA ARG A 383 6.84 -15.09 1.46
C ARG A 383 5.62 -15.62 2.20
N LEU A 384 5.83 -16.38 3.29
CA LEU A 384 4.73 -16.90 4.13
C LEU A 384 3.92 -15.76 4.77
N SER A 385 4.60 -14.68 5.20
CA SER A 385 3.96 -13.47 5.74
C SER A 385 3.06 -12.78 4.70
N ARG A 386 3.49 -12.67 3.43
CA ARG A 386 2.66 -12.15 2.32
C ARG A 386 1.40 -13.00 2.11
N GLU A 387 1.48 -14.33 2.26
CA GLU A 387 0.29 -15.19 2.20
C GLU A 387 -0.65 -14.97 3.39
N VAL A 388 -0.12 -14.90 4.62
CA VAL A 388 -0.93 -14.63 5.81
C VAL A 388 -1.66 -13.29 5.71
N VAL A 389 -1.02 -12.25 5.18
CA VAL A 389 -1.66 -10.95 4.93
C VAL A 389 -2.83 -11.06 3.96
N ARG A 390 -2.71 -11.83 2.88
CA ARG A 390 -3.80 -12.09 1.93
C ARG A 390 -4.98 -12.78 2.60
N TYR A 391 -4.73 -13.78 3.45
CA TYR A 391 -5.78 -14.44 4.25
C TYR A 391 -6.43 -13.52 5.28
N ALA A 392 -5.66 -12.63 5.89
CA ALA A 392 -6.17 -11.65 6.84
C ALA A 392 -6.97 -10.51 6.19
N HIS A 393 -7.00 -10.42 4.85
CA HIS A 393 -7.65 -9.35 4.09
C HIS A 393 -7.31 -7.94 4.62
N ASP A 394 -6.03 -7.73 4.99
CA ASP A 394 -5.51 -6.48 5.54
C ASP A 394 -6.18 -6.01 6.86
N ASN A 395 -6.87 -6.91 7.57
CA ASN A 395 -7.55 -6.63 8.84
C ASN A 395 -6.54 -6.60 10.02
N PRO A 396 -6.34 -5.45 10.70
CA PRO A 396 -5.35 -5.31 11.78
C PRO A 396 -5.47 -6.34 12.91
N LEU A 397 -6.70 -6.70 13.28
CA LEU A 397 -6.93 -7.64 14.38
C LEU A 397 -6.56 -9.07 13.98
N ILE A 398 -6.94 -9.50 12.77
CA ILE A 398 -6.58 -10.83 12.25
C ILE A 398 -5.05 -10.93 12.08
N LEU A 399 -4.41 -9.90 11.51
CA LEU A 399 -2.94 -9.82 11.38
C LEU A 399 -2.23 -9.93 12.73
N LYS A 400 -2.73 -9.23 13.77
CA LYS A 400 -2.20 -9.34 15.13
C LYS A 400 -2.35 -10.74 15.72
N VAL A 401 -3.54 -11.34 15.56
CA VAL A 401 -3.86 -12.66 16.09
C VAL A 401 -3.00 -13.75 15.42
N LEU A 402 -2.92 -13.75 14.09
CA LEU A 402 -2.06 -14.67 13.32
C LEU A 402 -0.58 -14.45 13.62
N GLY A 403 -0.13 -13.20 13.75
CA GLY A 403 1.26 -12.90 14.08
C GLY A 403 1.62 -13.50 15.46
N LEU A 404 0.81 -13.23 16.48
CA LEU A 404 1.07 -13.75 17.82
C LEU A 404 0.98 -15.29 17.92
N SER A 405 0.11 -15.96 17.15
CA SER A 405 0.02 -17.43 17.17
C SER A 405 1.17 -18.14 16.43
N LEU A 406 1.72 -17.49 15.40
CA LEU A 406 2.87 -17.95 14.62
C LEU A 406 4.23 -17.54 15.20
N ARG A 407 4.22 -16.73 16.27
CA ARG A 407 5.43 -16.25 16.92
C ARG A 407 6.28 -17.38 17.50
N GLU A 408 7.60 -17.27 17.29
CA GLU A 408 8.61 -18.22 17.76
C GLU A 408 8.39 -19.67 17.26
N LYS A 409 7.56 -19.86 16.23
CA LYS A 409 7.33 -21.14 15.52
C LYS A 409 8.33 -21.36 14.39
N HIS A 410 8.55 -22.62 14.03
CA HIS A 410 9.40 -22.98 12.89
C HIS A 410 8.63 -22.84 11.56
N LYS A 411 9.36 -22.76 10.46
CA LYS A 411 8.80 -22.61 9.10
C LYS A 411 7.74 -23.67 8.75
N ALA A 412 7.97 -24.92 9.16
CA ALA A 412 7.02 -26.02 8.93
C ALA A 412 5.67 -25.81 9.65
N ASP A 413 5.67 -25.17 10.83
CA ASP A 413 4.45 -24.84 11.57
C ASP A 413 3.64 -23.76 10.84
N TRP A 414 4.33 -22.77 10.25
CA TRP A 414 3.72 -21.72 9.43
C TRP A 414 3.10 -22.28 8.15
N GLU A 415 3.83 -23.15 7.45
CA GLU A 415 3.34 -23.85 6.25
C GLU A 415 2.14 -24.74 6.57
N SER A 416 2.15 -25.43 7.73
CA SER A 416 1.01 -26.19 8.25
C SER A 416 -0.20 -25.31 8.58
N ALA A 417 0.00 -24.18 9.27
CA ALA A 417 -1.07 -23.23 9.59
C ALA A 417 -1.71 -22.61 8.35
N LEU A 418 -0.91 -22.19 7.36
CA LEU A 418 -1.40 -21.71 6.07
C LEU A 418 -2.14 -22.82 5.29
N SER A 419 -1.68 -24.06 5.37
CA SER A 419 -2.37 -25.21 4.76
C SER A 419 -3.73 -25.51 5.40
N ARG A 420 -3.85 -25.28 6.72
CA ARG A 420 -5.15 -25.32 7.41
C ARG A 420 -6.07 -24.18 6.99
N LEU A 421 -5.58 -22.93 6.97
CA LEU A 421 -6.36 -21.77 6.50
C LEU A 421 -6.89 -21.98 5.07
N ARG A 422 -6.03 -22.46 4.15
CA ARG A 422 -6.39 -22.84 2.76
C ARG A 422 -7.55 -23.84 2.68
N ARG A 423 -7.60 -24.81 3.60
CA ARG A 423 -8.58 -25.91 3.62
C ARG A 423 -9.87 -25.55 4.35
N GLU A 424 -9.74 -24.91 5.50
CA GLU A 424 -10.85 -24.57 6.41
C GLU A 424 -11.60 -23.33 5.93
N ILE A 425 -10.96 -22.45 5.15
CA ILE A 425 -11.55 -21.21 4.61
C ILE A 425 -11.22 -21.07 3.10
N PRO A 426 -11.82 -21.89 2.20
CA PRO A 426 -11.48 -21.85 0.78
C PRO A 426 -11.90 -20.54 0.09
N HIS A 427 -13.01 -19.96 0.55
CA HIS A 427 -13.57 -18.69 0.07
C HIS A 427 -14.35 -17.97 1.19
N MET A 428 -14.15 -16.65 1.28
CA MET A 428 -15.03 -15.60 1.83
C MET A 428 -14.51 -14.74 3.02
N GLU A 429 -14.95 -13.48 2.94
CA GLU A 429 -15.15 -12.41 3.93
C GLU A 429 -14.51 -12.52 5.33
N SER A 430 -13.85 -11.43 5.75
CA SER A 430 -12.99 -11.43 6.94
C SER A 430 -13.69 -11.64 8.28
N GLU A 431 -15.01 -11.42 8.40
CA GLU A 431 -15.72 -11.67 9.66
C GLU A 431 -15.75 -13.18 9.98
N ASN A 432 -15.96 -14.04 8.98
CA ASN A 432 -15.89 -15.49 9.13
C ASN A 432 -14.49 -15.97 9.56
N VAL A 433 -13.44 -15.34 9.02
CA VAL A 433 -12.04 -15.61 9.44
C VAL A 433 -11.84 -15.23 10.90
N LEU A 434 -12.34 -14.07 11.33
CA LEU A 434 -12.16 -13.60 12.71
C LEU A 434 -12.90 -14.49 13.72
N GLU A 435 -14.12 -14.93 13.43
CA GLU A 435 -14.89 -15.82 14.31
C GLU A 435 -14.24 -17.21 14.41
N LEU A 436 -13.94 -17.88 13.29
CA LEU A 436 -13.24 -19.16 13.28
C LEU A 436 -11.89 -19.11 14.02
N MET A 437 -11.19 -17.98 13.96
CA MET A 437 -9.91 -17.81 14.66
C MET A 437 -10.06 -17.56 16.16
N LEU A 438 -11.09 -16.82 16.59
CA LEU A 438 -11.37 -16.61 18.02
C LEU A 438 -11.82 -17.93 18.67
N ASP A 439 -12.64 -18.73 17.99
CA ASP A 439 -13.10 -20.05 18.45
C ASP A 439 -11.99 -21.13 18.48
N GLN A 440 -10.85 -20.89 17.82
CA GLN A 440 -9.67 -21.79 17.85
C GLN A 440 -8.55 -21.30 18.79
N LEU A 441 -8.72 -20.14 19.44
CA LEU A 441 -7.71 -19.51 20.32
C LEU A 441 -8.19 -19.26 21.76
N LEU A 442 -9.43 -19.65 22.07
CA LEU A 442 -10.01 -19.76 23.41
C LEU A 442 -10.27 -21.24 23.76
#